data_AF-A0A955T3H7-F1
#
_entry.id   AF-A0A955T3H7-F1
#
_cell.length_a   1.000
_cell.length_b   1.000
_cell.length_c   1.000
_cell.angle_alpha   90.00
_cell.angle_beta   90.00
_cell.angle_gamma   90.00
#
_symmetry.space_group_name_H-M   'P 1'
#
loop_
_entity.id
_entity.type
_entity.pdbx_description
1 polymer ?
#
loop_
_entity_poly.entity_id
_entity_poly.type
_entity_poly.pdbx_seq_one_letter_code
_entity_poly.pdbx_strand_id
1 'polypeptide(L)'
;ATNTSIFGRERNVITSPVNGIVLGMTTMPAVKPGEPIYHIAVMAEKTMTRIRKQMEKSSESTYYRRIQEALSTNITLLERQNHVETE
;
A
#
# COMPACT_ATOMS: atom_id res chain seq x y z
N ALA A 1 6.60 -3.73 -9.45
CA ALA A 1 7.74 -3.39 -8.57
C ALA A 1 9.01 -3.42 -9.39
N THR A 2 9.89 -2.42 -9.28
CA THR A 2 11.19 -2.42 -9.99
C THR A 2 12.28 -2.73 -8.99
N ASN A 3 13.08 -3.77 -9.25
CA ASN A 3 14.24 -4.12 -8.45
C ASN A 3 15.48 -3.45 -9.04
N THR A 4 16.10 -2.60 -8.23
CA THR A 4 17.31 -1.87 -8.58
C THR A 4 18.46 -2.37 -7.71
N SER A 5 19.61 -2.59 -8.33
CA SER A 5 20.86 -2.87 -7.62
C SER A 5 21.20 -1.73 -6.66
N ILE A 6 21.98 -1.99 -5.60
CA ILE A 6 22.53 -0.96 -4.71
C ILE A 6 23.31 0.15 -5.45
N PHE A 7 23.76 -0.15 -6.67
CA PHE A 7 24.45 0.79 -7.57
C PHE A 7 23.53 1.46 -8.60
N GLY A 8 22.21 1.47 -8.38
CA GLY A 8 21.25 2.16 -9.26
C GLY A 8 20.98 1.49 -10.61
N ARG A 9 21.57 0.32 -10.88
CA ARG A 9 21.31 -0.42 -12.13
C ARG A 9 20.00 -1.19 -12.03
N GLU A 10 19.04 -0.90 -12.91
CA GLU A 10 17.80 -1.66 -13.03
C GLU A 10 18.13 -3.12 -13.37
N ARG A 11 17.68 -4.05 -12.52
CA ARG A 11 17.94 -5.48 -12.72
C ARG A 11 16.72 -6.21 -13.23
N ASN A 12 15.52 -5.88 -12.74
CA ASN A 12 14.30 -6.57 -13.17
C ASN A 12 13.01 -5.84 -12.77
N VAL A 13 11.93 -6.06 -13.52
CA VAL A 13 10.57 -5.63 -13.18
C VAL A 13 9.74 -6.84 -12.77
N ILE A 14 9.17 -6.77 -11.57
CA ILE A 14 8.24 -7.78 -11.04
C ILE A 14 6.82 -7.26 -11.25
N THR A 15 6.02 -8.01 -12.00
CA THR A 15 4.59 -7.76 -12.21
C THR A 15 3.76 -8.66 -11.31
N SER A 16 2.56 -8.19 -10.94
CA SER A 16 1.61 -9.02 -10.21
C SER A 16 1.03 -10.08 -11.16
N PRO A 17 0.94 -11.36 -10.75
CA PRO A 17 0.27 -12.40 -11.55
C PRO A 17 -1.25 -12.26 -11.53
N VAL A 18 -1.80 -11.43 -10.63
CA VAL A 18 -3.25 -11.28 -10.42
C VAL A 18 -3.68 -9.82 -10.44
N ASN A 19 -4.92 -9.59 -10.86
CA ASN A 19 -5.59 -8.31 -10.72
C ASN A 19 -6.18 -8.18 -9.32
N GLY A 20 -5.88 -7.08 -8.63
CA GLY A 20 -6.35 -6.86 -7.27
C GLY A 20 -6.06 -5.45 -6.78
N ILE A 21 -6.31 -5.22 -5.50
CA ILE A 21 -6.06 -3.93 -4.84
C ILE A 21 -4.84 -4.07 -3.94
N VAL A 22 -3.90 -3.14 -4.02
CA VAL A 22 -2.77 -3.06 -3.08
C VAL A 22 -3.29 -2.61 -1.73
N LEU A 23 -3.21 -3.48 -0.72
CA LEU A 23 -3.57 -3.15 0.66
C LEU A 23 -2.41 -2.50 1.41
N GLY A 24 -1.18 -2.85 1.03
CA GLY A 24 0.03 -2.38 1.68
C GLY A 24 1.28 -2.83 0.95
N MET A 25 2.37 -2.15 1.24
CA MET A 25 3.71 -2.41 0.70
C MET A 25 4.72 -2.48 1.85
N THR A 26 5.79 -3.23 1.64
CA THR A 26 6.94 -3.19 2.54
C THR A 26 7.58 -1.79 2.50
N THR A 27 7.89 -1.26 3.68
CA THR A 27 8.49 0.09 3.85
C THR A 27 10.01 0.09 3.70
N MET A 28 10.66 -1.07 3.86
CA MET A 28 12.10 -1.25 3.64
C MET A 28 12.38 -1.45 2.14
N PRO A 29 13.19 -0.59 1.48
CA PRO A 29 13.46 -0.73 0.05
C PRO A 29 14.34 -1.95 -0.29
N ALA A 30 15.01 -2.53 0.71
CA ALA A 30 15.80 -3.75 0.58
C ALA A 30 15.01 -4.95 1.07
N VAL A 31 14.74 -5.90 0.17
CA VAL A 31 14.02 -7.15 0.44
C VAL A 31 14.85 -8.35 -0.04
N LYS A 32 14.81 -9.45 0.71
CA LYS A 32 15.45 -10.72 0.34
C LYS A 32 14.55 -11.55 -0.57
N PRO A 33 15.09 -12.48 -1.36
CA PRO A 33 14.29 -13.45 -2.10
C PRO A 33 13.32 -14.20 -1.17
N GLY A 34 12.04 -14.20 -1.52
CA GLY A 34 10.98 -14.82 -0.72
C GLY A 34 10.31 -13.87 0.28
N GLU A 35 10.84 -12.68 0.53
CA GLU A 35 10.16 -11.68 1.36
C GLU A 35 9.02 -10.99 0.59
N PRO A 36 7.90 -10.69 1.26
CA PRO A 36 6.77 -10.02 0.62
C PRO A 36 7.09 -8.56 0.31
N ILE A 37 6.73 -8.12 -0.91
CA ILE A 37 6.89 -6.73 -1.35
C ILE A 37 5.55 -5.99 -1.31
N TYR A 38 4.48 -6.62 -1.80
CA TYR A 38 3.13 -6.08 -1.84
C TYR A 38 2.12 -7.10 -1.31
N HIS A 39 1.14 -6.60 -0.55
CA HIS A 39 -0.04 -7.36 -0.15
C HIS A 39 -1.19 -6.99 -1.09
N ILE A 40 -1.65 -7.95 -1.88
CA ILE A 40 -2.68 -7.74 -2.89
C ILE A 40 -3.96 -8.46 -2.46
N ALA A 41 -5.04 -7.70 -2.26
CA ALA A 41 -6.37 -8.24 -2.09
C ALA A 41 -6.90 -8.71 -3.44
N VAL A 42 -7.14 -10.02 -3.55
CA VAL A 42 -7.84 -10.62 -4.69
C VAL A 42 -9.30 -10.77 -4.33
N MET A 43 -10.19 -10.33 -5.22
CA MET A 43 -11.62 -10.39 -5.03
C MET A 43 -12.28 -11.09 -6.21
N ALA A 44 -13.52 -11.54 -6.01
CA ALA A 44 -14.32 -12.05 -7.12
C ALA A 44 -14.45 -11.00 -8.25
N GLU A 45 -14.40 -11.47 -9.50
CA GLU A 45 -14.46 -10.63 -10.71
C GLU A 45 -15.68 -9.70 -10.76
N LYS A 46 -16.82 -10.17 -10.25
CA LYS A 46 -18.05 -9.36 -10.14
C LYS A 46 -17.83 -8.14 -9.25
N THR A 47 -17.13 -8.32 -8.12
CA THR A 47 -16.80 -7.24 -7.19
C THR A 47 -15.83 -6.26 -7.82
N MET A 48 -14.78 -6.75 -8.50
CA MET A 48 -13.81 -5.90 -9.22
C MET A 48 -14.47 -5.05 -10.30
N THR A 49 -15.36 -5.65 -11.09
CA THR A 49 -16.11 -4.93 -12.14
C THR A 49 -17.00 -3.84 -11.56
N ARG A 50 -17.66 -4.13 -10.42
CA ARG A 50 -18.51 -3.14 -9.74
C ARG A 50 -17.70 -1.96 -9.22
N ILE A 51 -16.53 -2.21 -8.64
CA ILE A 51 -15.61 -1.15 -8.17
C ILE A 51 -15.16 -0.29 -9.35
N ARG A 52 -14.68 -0.89 -10.45
CA ARG A 52 -14.26 -0.14 -11.65
C ARG A 52 -15.37 0.78 -12.17
N LYS A 53 -16.59 0.26 -12.34
CA LYS A 53 -17.75 1.06 -12.76
C LYS A 53 -18.07 2.21 -11.82
N GLN A 54 -17.83 2.06 -10.51
CA GLN A 54 -18.08 3.11 -9.53
C GLN A 54 -16.98 4.18 -9.55
N MET A 55 -15.74 3.79 -9.80
CA MET A 55 -14.62 4.70 -10.01
C MET A 55 -14.83 5.55 -11.28
N GLU A 56 -15.25 4.94 -12.39
CA GLU A 56 -15.53 5.65 -13.66
C GLU A 56 -16.66 6.68 -13.55
N LYS A 57 -17.65 6.44 -12.69
CA LYS A 57 -18.80 7.33 -12.49
C LYS A 57 -18.51 8.53 -11.60
N SER A 58 -17.37 8.55 -10.91
CA SER A 58 -17.05 9.54 -9.89
C SER A 58 -15.87 10.38 -10.37
N SER A 59 -15.91 11.72 -10.23
CA SER A 59 -14.71 12.53 -10.48
C SER A 59 -13.63 12.15 -9.46
N GLU A 60 -12.38 11.94 -9.91
CA GLU A 60 -11.27 11.52 -9.04
C GLU A 60 -11.15 12.38 -7.78
N SER A 61 -11.39 13.69 -7.90
CA SER A 61 -11.32 14.66 -6.80
C SER A 61 -12.25 14.35 -5.62
N THR A 62 -13.42 13.76 -5.86
CA THR A 62 -14.43 13.56 -4.81
C THR A 62 -14.09 12.38 -3.88
N TYR A 63 -13.52 11.30 -4.43
CA TYR A 63 -13.14 10.13 -3.63
C TYR A 63 -11.87 10.37 -2.81
N TYR A 64 -10.85 11.03 -3.38
CA TYR A 64 -9.63 11.37 -2.65
C TYR A 64 -9.94 12.23 -1.42
N ARG A 65 -10.78 13.26 -1.56
CA ARG A 65 -11.16 14.13 -0.44
C ARG A 65 -11.88 13.35 0.66
N ARG A 66 -12.82 12.47 0.29
CA ARG A 66 -13.57 11.65 1.25
C ARG A 66 -12.70 10.63 1.99
N ILE A 67 -11.75 10.01 1.30
CA ILE A 67 -10.79 9.08 1.92
C ILE A 67 -9.84 9.85 2.84
N GLN A 68 -9.35 11.01 2.41
CA GLN A 68 -8.52 11.87 3.25
C GLN A 68 -9.25 12.31 4.53
N GLU A 69 -10.51 12.73 4.42
CA GLU A 69 -11.37 13.06 5.56
C GLU A 69 -11.51 11.86 6.51
N ALA A 70 -11.77 10.65 6.00
CA ALA A 70 -11.93 9.44 6.81
C ALA A 70 -10.61 8.94 7.46
N LEU A 71 -9.46 9.16 6.82
CA LEU A 71 -8.15 8.82 7.38
C LEU A 71 -7.71 9.85 8.43
N SER A 72 -8.08 11.12 8.25
CA SER A 72 -7.80 12.20 9.21
C SER A 72 -8.52 11.99 10.55
N THR A 73 -9.63 11.26 10.57
CA THR A 73 -10.37 10.98 11.82
C THR A 73 -9.78 9.85 12.64
N ASN A 74 -8.89 9.01 12.08
CA ASN A 74 -8.33 7.84 12.77
C ASN A 74 -6.87 8.08 13.18
N ILE A 75 -6.63 9.08 14.03
CA ILE A 75 -5.31 9.29 14.66
C ILE A 75 -5.29 8.48 15.96
N THR A 76 -4.49 7.42 16.00
CA THR A 76 -4.21 6.68 17.24
C THR A 76 -2.99 7.30 17.90
N LEU A 77 -3.19 7.97 19.04
CA LEU A 77 -2.09 8.46 19.87
C LEU A 77 -1.44 7.27 20.57
N LEU A 78 -0.18 6.99 20.22
CA LEU A 78 0.67 6.10 21.00
C LEU A 78 1.46 6.97 21.98
N GLU A 79 1.06 6.97 23.25
CA GLU A 79 1.83 7.62 24.30
C GLU A 79 3.23 6.98 24.38
N ARG A 80 4.27 7.82 24.36
CA ARG A 80 5.65 7.39 24.57
C ARG A 80 5.83 7.08 26.06
N GLN A 81 6.00 5.81 26.41
CA GLN A 81 6.50 5.44 27.74
C GLN A 81 7.99 5.80 27.80
N ASN A 82 8.30 6.89 28.50
CA ASN A 82 9.68 7.28 28.79
C ASN A 82 10.27 6.27 29.78
N HIS A 83 11.16 5.40 29.29
CA HIS A 83 12.03 4.61 30.14
C HIS A 83 13.08 5.56 30.75
N VAL A 84 12.99 5.77 32.06
CA VAL A 84 14.02 6.47 32.84
C VAL A 84 15.09 5.43 33.18
N GLU A 85 16.21 5.44 32.46
CA GLU A 85 17.42 4.76 32.91
C GLU A 85 18.07 5.65 33.99
N THR A 86 18.22 5.06 35.18
CA THR A 86 19.01 5.62 36.29
C THR A 86 20.32 4.85 36.31
N GLU A 87 21.43 5.55 36.10
CA GLU A 87 22.75 5.18 36.65
C GLU A 87 23.34 6.42 37.33
#